data_AF-A0A317H2A5-F1
#
_entry.id   AF-A0A317H2A5-F1
#
_cell.length_a   1.000
_cell.length_b   1.000
_cell.length_c   1.000
_cell.angle_alpha   90.00
_cell.angle_beta   90.00
_cell.angle_gamma   90.00
#
_symmetry.space_group_name_H-M   'P 1'
#
loop_
_entity.id
_entity.type
_entity.pdbx_description
1 polymer ?
#
loop_
_entity_poly.entity_id
_entity_poly.type
_entity_poly.pdbx_seq_one_letter_code
_entity_poly.pdbx_strand_id
1 'polypeptide(L)'
;MPAVKVVIRFFLLVAGTLVLLAPVAAIVTFLLSPLWSWIEATFGLESIGHSGPADWCFVAVYTLLVGVFAGWMAWRGSGRSRRL
;
A
#
# COMPACT_ATOMS: atom_id res chain seq x y z
N MET A 1 30.66 13.69 5.61
CA MET A 1 29.81 13.26 4.48
C MET A 1 28.32 13.35 4.85
N PRO A 2 27.72 14.55 4.86
CA PRO A 2 26.30 14.73 5.23
C PRO A 2 25.35 14.07 4.22
N ALA A 3 25.72 14.01 2.93
CA ALA A 3 24.92 13.39 1.88
C ALA A 3 24.65 11.89 2.13
N VAL A 4 25.68 11.13 2.56
CA VAL A 4 25.55 9.69 2.83
C VAL A 4 24.53 9.42 3.94
N LYS A 5 24.53 10.23 5.01
CA LYS A 5 23.57 10.09 6.12
C LYS A 5 22.13 10.36 5.67
N VAL A 6 21.92 11.33 4.78
CA VAL A 6 20.60 11.65 4.23
C VAL A 6 20.08 10.51 3.36
N VAL A 7 20.94 9.95 2.49
CA VAL A 7 20.57 8.82 1.63
C VAL A 7 20.21 7.59 2.47
N ILE A 8 21.04 7.22 3.45
CA ILE A 8 20.76 6.08 4.33
C ILE A 8 19.43 6.29 5.08
N ARG A 9 19.21 7.47 5.66
CA ARG A 9 17.96 7.78 6.37
C ARG A 9 16.76 7.67 5.44
N PHE A 10 16.86 8.13 4.20
CA PHE A 10 15.79 7.99 3.22
C PHE A 10 15.44 6.52 2.97
N PHE A 11 16.45 5.67 2.69
CA PHE A 11 16.21 4.24 2.47
C PHE A 11 15.61 3.54 3.68
N LEU A 12 16.07 3.86 4.89
CA LEU A 12 15.51 3.30 6.13
C LEU A 12 14.04 3.68 6.32
N LEU A 13 13.68 4.93 6.02
CA LEU A 13 12.29 5.38 6.11
C LEU A 13 11.42 4.66 5.08
N VAL A 14 11.87 4.55 3.82
CA VAL A 14 11.14 3.83 2.77
C VAL A 14 10.95 2.36 3.16
N ALA A 15 12.03 1.66 3.53
CA ALA A 15 11.97 0.26 3.95
C ALA A 15 11.05 0.06 5.17
N GLY A 16 11.19 0.91 6.18
CA GLY A 16 10.34 0.87 7.37
C GLY A 16 8.86 1.07 7.04
N THR A 17 8.53 2.00 6.14
CA THR A 17 7.15 2.19 5.68
C THR A 17 6.62 0.99 4.91
N LEU A 18 7.41 0.42 3.98
CA LEU A 18 7.00 -0.75 3.21
C LEU A 18 6.70 -1.96 4.12
N VAL A 19 7.51 -2.16 5.17
CA VAL A 19 7.29 -3.21 6.17
C VAL A 19 6.02 -2.94 6.98
N LEU A 20 5.80 -1.70 7.43
CA LEU A 20 4.61 -1.32 8.19
C LEU A 20 3.32 -1.42 7.39
N LEU A 21 3.37 -1.22 6.07
CA LEU A 21 2.19 -1.34 5.20
C LEU A 21 1.73 -2.79 5.03
N ALA A 22 2.61 -3.78 5.24
CA ALA A 22 2.25 -5.19 5.08
C ALA A 22 1.15 -5.66 6.07
N PRO A 23 1.28 -5.47 7.41
CA PRO A 23 0.21 -5.83 8.33
C PRO A 23 -1.05 -4.95 8.14
N VAL A 24 -0.89 -3.68 7.74
CA VAL A 24 -2.02 -2.81 7.43
C VAL A 24 -2.81 -3.34 6.23
N ALA A 25 -2.11 -3.77 5.17
CA ALA A 25 -2.74 -4.36 4.00
C ALA A 25 -3.50 -5.63 4.36
N ALA A 26 -2.96 -6.49 5.22
CA ALA A 26 -3.66 -7.68 5.69
C ALA A 26 -4.98 -7.31 6.39
N ILE A 27 -4.95 -6.39 7.35
CA ILE A 27 -6.15 -5.93 8.07
C ILE A 27 -7.18 -5.36 7.10
N VAL A 28 -6.76 -4.46 6.20
CA VAL A 28 -7.65 -3.82 5.22
C VAL A 28 -8.24 -4.87 4.26
N THR A 29 -7.46 -5.86 3.84
CA THR A 29 -7.94 -6.94 2.97
C THR A 29 -9.08 -7.71 3.63
N PHE A 30 -8.95 -8.06 4.91
CA PHE A 30 -10.03 -8.72 5.66
C PHE A 30 -11.24 -7.81 5.87
N LEU A 31 -11.05 -6.52 6.16
CA LEU A 31 -12.15 -5.55 6.28
C LEU A 31 -12.93 -5.41 4.96
N LEU A 32 -12.27 -5.62 3.82
CA LEU A 32 -12.86 -5.60 2.49
C LEU A 32 -13.46 -6.96 2.07
N SER A 33 -13.60 -7.95 2.96
CA SER A 33 -14.21 -9.25 2.63
C SER A 33 -15.55 -9.14 1.90
N PRO A 34 -16.50 -8.26 2.29
CA PRO A 34 -17.76 -8.12 1.55
C PRO A 34 -17.56 -7.67 0.09
N LEU A 35 -16.57 -6.80 -0.16
CA LEU A 35 -16.24 -6.33 -1.51
C LEU A 35 -15.65 -7.47 -2.35
N TRP A 36 -14.75 -8.27 -1.78
CA TRP A 36 -14.16 -9.42 -2.46
C TRP A 36 -15.26 -10.44 -2.82
N SER A 37 -16.10 -10.83 -1.86
CA SER A 37 -17.23 -11.72 -2.12
C SER A 37 -18.14 -11.23 -3.26
N TRP A 38 -18.38 -9.91 -3.33
CA TRP A 38 -19.14 -9.33 -4.43
C TRP A 38 -18.41 -9.41 -5.78
N ILE A 39 -17.10 -9.16 -5.82
CA ILE A 39 -16.28 -9.28 -7.04
C ILE A 39 -16.33 -10.72 -7.57
N GLU A 40 -16.16 -11.71 -6.71
CA GLU A 40 -16.24 -13.11 -7.11
C GLU A 40 -17.61 -13.48 -7.66
N ALA A 41 -18.68 -13.09 -6.97
CA ALA A 41 -20.04 -13.36 -7.44
C ALA A 41 -20.37 -12.66 -8.77
N THR A 42 -19.76 -11.49 -9.03
CA THR A 42 -20.05 -10.67 -10.22
C THR A 42 -19.21 -11.06 -11.43
N PHE A 43 -17.91 -11.33 -11.20
CA PHE A 43 -16.93 -11.52 -12.28
C PHE A 43 -16.40 -12.95 -12.37
N GLY A 44 -16.75 -13.83 -11.43
CA GLY A 44 -16.23 -15.20 -11.36
C GLY A 44 -14.74 -15.28 -11.00
N LEU A 45 -14.17 -14.20 -10.46
CA LEU A 45 -12.78 -14.15 -10.03
C LEU A 45 -12.66 -14.69 -8.59
N GLU A 46 -11.94 -15.78 -8.40
CA GLU A 46 -11.69 -16.37 -7.07
C GLU A 46 -10.98 -15.35 -6.17
N SER A 47 -11.74 -14.72 -5.28
CA SER A 47 -11.28 -13.64 -4.40
C SER A 47 -11.44 -13.99 -2.93
N ILE A 48 -12.32 -14.94 -2.61
CA ILE A 48 -12.51 -15.57 -1.31
C ILE A 48 -12.27 -17.08 -1.48
N GLY A 49 -11.07 -17.53 -1.11
CA GLY A 49 -10.75 -18.95 -1.03
C GLY A 49 -11.28 -19.61 0.24
N HIS A 50 -10.99 -20.90 0.39
CA HIS A 50 -11.41 -21.71 1.54
C HIS A 50 -10.96 -21.17 2.92
N SER A 51 -9.92 -20.33 2.96
CA SER A 51 -9.34 -19.79 4.19
C SER A 51 -9.43 -18.27 4.30
N GLY A 52 -10.24 -17.62 3.45
CA GLY A 52 -10.37 -16.16 3.40
C GLY A 52 -9.91 -15.57 2.07
N PRO A 53 -9.56 -14.27 2.03
CA PRO A 53 -9.18 -13.61 0.78
C PRO A 53 -8.03 -14.29 0.05
N ALA A 54 -8.07 -14.30 -1.28
CA ALA A 54 -7.00 -14.85 -2.10
C ALA A 54 -5.73 -13.97 -2.05
N ASP A 55 -4.57 -14.54 -2.36
CA ASP A 55 -3.27 -13.85 -2.30
C ASP A 55 -3.26 -12.53 -3.10
N TRP A 56 -3.91 -12.52 -4.26
CA TRP A 56 -3.96 -11.32 -5.11
C TRP A 56 -4.73 -10.18 -4.47
N CYS A 57 -5.70 -10.45 -3.57
CA CYS A 57 -6.41 -9.41 -2.83
C CYS A 57 -5.45 -8.65 -1.90
N PHE A 58 -4.53 -9.36 -1.23
CA PHE A 58 -3.50 -8.75 -0.40
C PHE A 58 -2.53 -7.92 -1.23
N VAL A 59 -2.10 -8.44 -2.38
CA VAL A 59 -1.21 -7.71 -3.31
C VAL A 59 -1.91 -6.44 -3.84
N ALA A 60 -3.19 -6.53 -4.22
CA ALA A 60 -3.97 -5.40 -4.71
C ALA A 60 -4.10 -4.29 -3.65
N VAL A 61 -4.42 -4.65 -2.40
CA VAL A 61 -4.52 -3.68 -1.30
C VAL A 61 -3.14 -3.10 -0.96
N TYR A 62 -2.10 -3.93 -0.88
CA TYR A 62 -0.75 -3.48 -0.56
C TYR A 62 -0.23 -2.49 -1.60
N THR A 63 -0.37 -2.81 -2.89
CA THR A 63 0.04 -1.92 -3.99
C THR A 63 -0.73 -0.61 -3.99
N LEU A 64 -2.04 -0.64 -3.71
CA LEU A 64 -2.85 0.57 -3.57
C LEU A 64 -2.36 1.46 -2.42
N LEU A 65 -2.10 0.89 -1.25
CA LEU A 65 -1.61 1.64 -0.09
C LEU A 65 -0.24 2.28 -0.34
N VAL A 66 0.69 1.53 -0.95
CA VAL A 66 2.00 2.04 -1.35
C VAL A 66 1.85 3.17 -2.36
N GLY A 67 1.00 3.01 -3.37
CA GLY A 67 0.74 4.01 -4.40
C GLY A 67 0.14 5.30 -3.82
N VAL A 68 -0.85 5.19 -2.93
CA VAL A 68 -1.45 6.33 -2.23
C VAL A 68 -0.41 7.06 -1.37
N PHE A 69 0.40 6.33 -0.62
CA PHE A 69 1.45 6.92 0.21
C PHE A 69 2.51 7.65 -0.64
N ALA A 70 2.98 7.01 -1.72
CA ALA A 70 3.94 7.62 -2.65
C ALA A 70 3.37 8.86 -3.34
N GLY A 71 2.11 8.78 -3.82
CA GLY A 71 1.41 9.90 -4.43
C GLY A 71 1.23 11.08 -3.46
N TRP A 72 0.87 10.81 -2.21
CA TRP A 72 0.76 11.82 -1.18
C TRP A 72 2.10 12.50 -0.86
N MET A 73 3.20 11.73 -0.78
CA MET A 73 4.55 12.28 -0.60
C MET A 73 4.94 13.19 -1.77
N ALA A 74 4.70 12.74 -3.01
CA ALA A 74 4.98 13.53 -4.21
C ALA A 74 4.15 14.83 -4.23
N TRP A 75 2.86 14.75 -3.89
CA TRP A 75 1.99 15.92 -3.81
C TRP A 75 2.48 16.93 -2.76
N ARG A 76 2.84 16.47 -1.56
CA ARG A 76 3.41 17.35 -0.51
C ARG A 76 4.73 17.99 -0.90
N GLY A 77 5.59 17.26 -1.61
CA GLY A 77 6.83 17.82 -2.16
C GLY A 77 6.55 18.92 -3.19
N SER A 78 5.59 18.71 -4.08
CA SER A 78 5.24 19.67 -5.14
C SER A 78 4.64 20.98 -4.60
N GLY A 79 3.86 20.93 -3.51
CA GLY A 79 3.26 22.12 -2.88
C GLY A 79 4.26 23.02 -2.13
N ARG A 80 5.48 22.52 -1.85
CA ARG A 80 6.57 23.27 -1.24
C ARG A 80 7.39 24.05 -2.27
N SER A 81 7.39 23.60 -3.54
CA SER A 81 8.13 24.24 -4.63
C SER A 81 7.38 25.41 -5.28
N ARG A 82 6.08 25.58 -5.02
CA ARG A 82 5.24 26.68 -5.58
C ARG A 82 5.11 27.91 -4.67
N ARG A 83 5.80 27.94 -3.52
CA ARG A 83 5.75 29.04 -2.54
C ARG A 83 7.07 29.83 -2.43
N LEU A 84 8.02 29.55 -3.31
CA LEU A 84 9.25 30.31 -3.51
C LEU A 84 9.16 30.97 -4.89
#